data_AF-A5Z4F6-F1
#
_entry.id   AF-A5Z4F6-F1
#
_cell.length_a   1.000
_cell.length_b   1.000
_cell.length_c   1.000
_cell.angle_alpha   90.00
_cell.angle_beta   90.00
_cell.angle_gamma   90.00
#
_symmetry.space_group_name_H-M   'P 1'
#
loop_
_entity.id
_entity.type
_entity.pdbx_description
1 polymer ?
#
loop_
_entity_poly.entity_id
_entity_poly.type
_entity_poly.pdbx_seq_one_letter_code
_entity_poly.pdbx_strand_id
1 'polypeptide(L)'
;MTEKKKKTSFVLLFIGAVLAAYLGYLINGAWSQGMDFNEFMESLNHVFAEPFQNYYEGKATVKAVTVAVLTYGMAILMYYTSRRNLMPGKEYGTAKFADINQVNKIIKDKDEHCNRILSQNVRMSLDTRKTKLNNNVLIIGGSGAGKTFYEVKPNLMQMPDKCSFIVTDPKGGAKRSIVKSYGTIVTNN
;
A
#
# COMPACT_ATOMS: atom_id res chain seq x y z
N MET A 1 8.99 1.53 -13.85
CA MET A 1 7.53 1.72 -14.06
C MET A 1 6.76 0.96 -12.98
N THR A 2 5.81 1.61 -12.30
CA THR A 2 4.97 0.95 -11.29
C THR A 2 3.62 0.70 -11.95
N GLU A 3 3.34 -0.56 -12.32
CA GLU A 3 2.04 -1.03 -12.80
C GLU A 3 0.95 -0.58 -11.82
N LYS A 4 0.21 0.49 -12.17
CA LYS A 4 -1.01 0.86 -11.47
C LYS A 4 -2.01 -0.28 -11.74
N LYS A 5 -2.24 -1.16 -10.76
CA LYS A 5 -3.30 -2.16 -10.82
C LYS A 5 -4.61 -1.45 -11.18
N LYS A 6 -5.10 -1.66 -12.41
CA LYS A 6 -6.34 -1.06 -12.90
C LYS A 6 -7.48 -1.45 -11.94
N LYS A 7 -8.16 -0.44 -11.40
CA LYS A 7 -9.41 -0.64 -10.67
C LYS A 7 -10.41 -1.24 -11.65
N THR A 8 -10.98 -2.38 -11.30
CA THR A 8 -12.06 -3.01 -12.05
C THR A 8 -13.22 -2.03 -12.11
N SER A 9 -13.67 -1.69 -13.32
CA SER A 9 -14.75 -0.72 -13.50
C SER A 9 -16.05 -1.24 -12.90
N PHE A 10 -16.78 -0.39 -12.18
CA PHE A 10 -18.10 -0.71 -11.65
C PHE A 10 -19.06 -1.19 -12.75
N VAL A 11 -18.92 -0.64 -13.96
CA VAL A 11 -19.72 -1.01 -15.14
C VAL A 11 -19.53 -2.48 -15.53
N LEU A 12 -18.30 -3.01 -15.44
CA LEU A 12 -18.02 -4.41 -15.77
C LEU A 12 -18.65 -5.38 -14.75
N LEU A 13 -18.66 -5.00 -13.46
CA LEU A 13 -19.31 -5.80 -12.41
C LEU A 13 -20.83 -5.83 -12.60
N PHE A 14 -21.42 -4.69 -12.97
CA PHE A 14 -22.85 -4.58 -13.22
C PHE A 14 -23.27 -5.41 -14.45
N ILE A 15 -22.54 -5.32 -15.56
CA ILE A 15 -22.77 -6.14 -16.75
C ILE A 15 -22.71 -7.64 -16.41
N GLY A 16 -21.70 -8.07 -15.66
CA GLY A 16 -21.58 -9.47 -15.27
C GLY A 16 -22.70 -9.94 -14.34
N ALA A 17 -23.24 -9.09 -13.48
CA ALA A 17 -24.40 -9.42 -12.64
C ALA A 17 -25.66 -9.62 -13.48
N VAL A 18 -25.89 -8.77 -14.50
CA VAL A 18 -27.02 -8.91 -15.43
C VAL A 18 -26.89 -10.21 -16.24
N LEU A 19 -25.68 -10.54 -16.71
CA LEU A 19 -25.43 -11.81 -17.42
C LEU A 19 -25.65 -13.03 -16.52
N ALA A 20 -25.20 -12.98 -15.26
CA ALA A 20 -25.42 -14.07 -14.30
C ALA A 20 -26.91 -14.27 -14.00
N ALA A 21 -27.67 -13.18 -13.87
CA ALA A 21 -29.13 -13.25 -13.69
C ALA A 21 -29.81 -13.91 -14.90
N TYR A 22 -29.41 -13.53 -16.11
CA TYR A 22 -29.96 -14.09 -17.35
C TYR A 22 -29.59 -15.57 -17.55
N LEU A 23 -28.36 -15.97 -17.22
CA LEU A 23 -27.97 -17.38 -17.22
C LEU A 23 -28.79 -18.20 -16.22
N GLY A 24 -29.05 -17.67 -15.02
CA GLY A 24 -29.93 -18.31 -14.04
C GLY A 24 -31.36 -18.49 -14.55
N TYR A 25 -31.85 -17.54 -15.36
CA TYR A 25 -33.16 -17.63 -16.02
C TYR A 25 -33.19 -18.78 -17.06
N LEU A 26 -32.19 -18.86 -17.94
CA LEU A 26 -32.11 -19.90 -18.97
C LEU A 26 -31.91 -21.30 -18.37
N ILE A 27 -31.05 -21.43 -17.36
CA ILE A 27 -30.81 -22.71 -16.67
C ILE A 27 -32.09 -23.22 -15.99
N ASN A 28 -32.90 -22.32 -15.41
CA ASN A 28 -34.20 -22.71 -14.88
C ASN A 28 -35.14 -23.17 -16.00
N GLY A 29 -35.15 -22.47 -17.14
CA GLY A 29 -35.95 -22.86 -18.31
C GLY A 29 -35.61 -24.23 -18.87
N ALA A 30 -34.37 -24.68 -18.67
CA ALA A 30 -33.92 -26.00 -19.08
C ALA A 30 -34.11 -27.08 -18.00
N TRP A 31 -34.51 -26.73 -16.78
CA TRP A 31 -34.52 -27.64 -15.63
C TRP A 31 -35.94 -28.09 -15.25
N SER A 32 -36.13 -29.41 -15.21
CA SER A 32 -37.36 -30.13 -14.89
C SER A 32 -37.06 -31.16 -13.80
N GLN A 33 -37.99 -31.35 -12.85
CA GLN A 33 -37.82 -32.29 -11.74
C GLN A 33 -37.76 -33.74 -12.27
N GLY A 34 -36.64 -34.42 -12.03
CA GLY A 34 -36.46 -35.84 -12.39
C GLY A 34 -35.69 -36.12 -13.69
N MET A 35 -35.06 -35.11 -14.31
CA MET A 35 -34.25 -35.31 -15.52
C MET A 35 -32.87 -35.92 -15.24
N ASP A 36 -32.42 -36.75 -16.18
CA ASP A 36 -31.03 -37.20 -16.26
C ASP A 36 -30.10 -36.15 -16.88
N PHE A 37 -28.79 -36.29 -16.68
CA PHE A 37 -27.79 -35.32 -17.17
C PHE A 37 -27.83 -35.12 -18.70
N ASN A 38 -28.09 -36.19 -19.46
CA ASN A 38 -28.18 -36.11 -20.91
C ASN A 38 -29.41 -35.32 -21.37
N GLU A 39 -30.57 -35.55 -20.73
CA GLU A 39 -31.81 -34.83 -21.01
C GLU A 39 -31.68 -33.34 -20.66
N PHE A 40 -30.99 -33.03 -19.56
CA PHE A 40 -30.68 -31.65 -19.20
C PHE A 40 -29.79 -30.96 -20.23
N MET A 41 -28.76 -31.63 -20.76
CA MET A 41 -27.88 -31.06 -21.78
C MET A 41 -28.60 -30.82 -23.12
N GLU A 42 -29.52 -31.71 -23.51
CA GLU A 42 -30.37 -31.50 -24.69
C GLU A 42 -31.33 -30.33 -24.50
N SER A 43 -32.00 -30.26 -23.34
CA SER A 43 -32.87 -29.16 -22.94
C SER A 43 -32.12 -27.83 -22.90
N LEU A 44 -30.91 -27.79 -22.34
CA LEU A 44 -30.06 -26.60 -22.35
C LEU A 44 -29.71 -26.17 -23.77
N ASN A 45 -29.30 -27.11 -24.64
CA ASN A 45 -28.97 -26.78 -26.03
C ASN A 45 -30.17 -26.17 -26.77
N HIS A 46 -31.39 -26.67 -26.50
CA HIS A 46 -32.61 -26.09 -27.05
C HIS A 46 -32.87 -24.67 -26.52
N VAL A 47 -32.74 -24.46 -25.21
CA VAL A 47 -32.93 -23.15 -24.57
C VAL A 47 -31.86 -22.14 -25.03
N PHE A 48 -30.62 -22.59 -25.28
CA PHE A 48 -29.56 -21.76 -25.86
C PHE A 48 -29.78 -21.47 -27.35
N ALA A 49 -30.47 -22.35 -28.09
CA ALA A 49 -30.85 -22.12 -29.48
C ALA A 49 -31.98 -21.09 -29.61
N GLU A 50 -32.88 -21.02 -28.63
CA GLU A 50 -33.98 -20.04 -28.60
C GLU A 50 -33.98 -19.16 -27.33
N PRO A 51 -32.95 -18.33 -27.13
CA PRO A 51 -32.69 -17.63 -25.86
C PRO A 51 -33.73 -16.54 -25.51
N PHE A 52 -34.52 -16.08 -26.48
CA PHE A 52 -35.50 -15.00 -26.29
C PHE A 52 -36.93 -15.50 -26.02
N GLN A 53 -37.14 -16.81 -25.95
CA GLN A 53 -38.43 -17.38 -25.58
C GLN A 53 -38.73 -17.20 -24.10
N ASN A 54 -40.01 -17.27 -23.74
CA ASN A 54 -40.45 -17.08 -22.36
C ASN A 54 -40.39 -18.39 -21.56
N TYR A 55 -39.35 -18.55 -20.75
CA TYR A 55 -39.12 -19.66 -19.83
C TYR A 55 -39.48 -19.32 -18.37
N TYR A 56 -40.42 -18.40 -18.17
CA TYR A 56 -40.79 -17.95 -16.83
C TYR A 56 -41.75 -18.93 -16.14
N GLU A 57 -41.24 -19.64 -15.15
CA GLU A 57 -41.98 -20.61 -14.32
C GLU A 57 -42.27 -20.04 -12.92
N GLY A 58 -42.51 -18.73 -12.84
CA GLY A 58 -42.93 -18.07 -11.61
C GLY A 58 -41.88 -18.13 -10.49
N LYS A 59 -42.23 -18.81 -9.38
CA LYS A 59 -41.43 -18.82 -8.15
C LYS A 59 -40.11 -19.59 -8.29
N ALA A 60 -40.05 -20.59 -9.18
CA ALA A 60 -38.82 -21.37 -9.42
C ALA A 60 -37.74 -20.50 -10.07
N THR A 61 -38.12 -19.76 -11.12
CA THR A 61 -37.24 -18.85 -11.85
C THR A 61 -36.69 -17.74 -10.96
N VAL A 62 -37.52 -17.13 -10.10
CA VAL A 62 -37.05 -16.08 -9.17
C VAL A 62 -36.02 -16.63 -8.18
N LYS A 63 -36.21 -17.87 -7.68
CA LYS A 63 -35.23 -18.52 -6.81
C LYS A 63 -33.92 -18.80 -7.55
N ALA A 64 -34.00 -19.34 -8.77
CA ALA A 64 -32.82 -19.65 -9.59
C ALA A 64 -31.98 -18.41 -9.92
N VAL A 65 -32.63 -17.32 -10.35
CA VAL A 65 -31.97 -16.03 -10.63
C VAL A 65 -31.31 -15.47 -9.36
N THR A 66 -31.97 -15.55 -8.22
CA THR A 66 -31.41 -15.08 -6.93
C THR A 66 -30.15 -15.85 -6.54
N VAL A 67 -30.17 -17.19 -6.68
CA VAL A 67 -29.01 -18.04 -6.41
C VAL A 67 -27.86 -17.74 -7.37
N ALA A 68 -28.15 -17.55 -8.66
CA ALA A 68 -27.13 -17.21 -9.66
C ALA A 68 -26.43 -15.87 -9.36
N VAL A 69 -27.19 -14.83 -9.01
CA VAL A 69 -26.64 -13.51 -8.64
C VAL A 69 -25.82 -13.58 -7.35
N LEU A 70 -26.29 -14.31 -6.34
CA LEU A 70 -25.54 -14.51 -5.09
C LEU A 70 -24.22 -15.25 -5.33
N THR A 71 -24.23 -16.28 -6.18
CA THR A 71 -23.03 -17.05 -6.53
C THR A 71 -22.02 -16.18 -7.28
N TYR A 72 -22.49 -15.34 -8.21
CA TYR A 72 -21.66 -14.34 -8.89
C TYR A 72 -21.07 -13.32 -7.92
N GLY A 73 -21.87 -12.81 -6.98
CA GLY A 73 -21.41 -11.93 -5.91
C GLY A 73 -20.30 -12.57 -5.06
N MET A 74 -20.47 -13.84 -4.69
CA MET A 74 -19.48 -14.59 -3.93
C MET A 74 -18.18 -14.81 -4.72
N ALA A 75 -18.27 -15.12 -6.01
CA ALA A 75 -17.12 -15.26 -6.89
C ALA A 75 -16.33 -13.94 -7.03
N ILE A 76 -17.04 -12.80 -7.14
CA ILE A 76 -16.41 -11.48 -7.15
C ILE A 76 -15.73 -11.19 -5.80
N LEU A 77 -16.40 -11.44 -4.68
CA LEU A 77 -15.82 -11.23 -3.35
C LEU A 77 -14.56 -12.07 -3.15
N MET A 78 -14.58 -13.32 -3.60
CA MET A 78 -13.40 -14.19 -3.61
C MET A 78 -12.31 -13.63 -4.51
N TYR A 79 -12.64 -13.14 -5.70
CA TYR A 79 -11.68 -12.52 -6.61
C TYR A 79 -11.02 -11.27 -6.00
N TYR A 80 -11.79 -10.38 -5.37
CA TYR A 80 -11.24 -9.21 -4.68
C TYR A 80 -10.41 -9.58 -3.46
N THR A 81 -10.86 -10.54 -2.66
CA THR A 81 -10.14 -11.01 -1.46
C THR A 81 -8.85 -11.73 -1.85
N SER A 82 -8.85 -12.45 -2.98
CA SER A 82 -7.70 -13.19 -3.52
C SER A 82 -6.67 -12.27 -4.20
N ARG A 83 -7.02 -11.01 -4.49
CA ARG A 83 -6.05 -9.96 -4.87
C ARG A 83 -5.22 -9.53 -3.65
N ARG A 84 -4.50 -10.46 -3.04
CA ARG A 84 -3.46 -10.14 -2.07
C ARG A 84 -2.37 -9.35 -2.79
N ASN A 85 -1.88 -8.29 -2.13
CA ASN A 85 -0.66 -7.62 -2.53
C ASN A 85 0.53 -8.50 -2.13
N LEU A 86 0.71 -9.60 -2.86
CA LEU A 86 1.91 -10.40 -2.78
C LEU A 86 3.00 -9.67 -3.57
N MET A 87 4.22 -9.71 -3.05
CA MET A 87 5.43 -9.18 -3.68
C MET A 87 6.29 -10.35 -4.17
N PRO A 88 5.80 -11.23 -5.06
CA PRO A 88 6.55 -12.41 -5.49
C PRO A 88 7.82 -11.94 -6.22
N GLY A 89 8.99 -12.37 -5.74
CA GLY A 89 10.29 -11.97 -6.29
C GLY A 89 10.73 -10.55 -5.97
N LYS A 90 9.99 -9.79 -5.15
CA LYS A 90 10.46 -8.53 -4.57
C LYS A 90 10.76 -8.77 -3.10
N GLU A 91 12.00 -9.16 -2.82
CA GLU A 91 12.51 -9.24 -1.46
C GLU A 91 12.30 -7.91 -0.72
N TYR A 92 12.18 -8.01 0.60
CA TYR A 92 12.03 -6.88 1.52
C TYR A 92 12.95 -5.72 1.11
N GLY A 93 12.35 -4.58 0.76
CA GLY A 93 13.12 -3.38 0.44
C GLY A 93 13.66 -3.32 -0.99
N THR A 94 12.82 -3.56 -2.01
CA THR A 94 13.10 -3.05 -3.36
C THR A 94 13.18 -1.52 -3.31
N ALA A 95 14.37 -1.01 -3.00
CA ALA A 95 14.65 0.41 -2.88
C ALA A 95 14.53 1.04 -4.26
N LYS A 96 13.77 2.13 -4.33
CA LYS A 96 13.75 3.01 -5.49
C LYS A 96 14.32 4.34 -5.05
N PHE A 97 15.08 4.97 -5.94
CA PHE A 97 15.42 6.36 -5.75
C PHE A 97 14.12 7.16 -5.68
N ALA A 98 13.91 7.79 -4.52
CA ALA A 98 12.74 8.61 -4.27
C ALA A 98 13.02 10.04 -4.73
N ASP A 99 11.97 10.72 -5.18
CA ASP A 99 12.04 12.15 -5.47
C ASP A 99 12.21 12.92 -4.14
N ILE A 100 13.25 13.75 -4.09
CA ILE A 100 13.64 14.55 -2.92
C ILE A 100 12.46 15.37 -2.38
N ASN A 101 11.65 15.94 -3.27
CA ASN A 101 10.49 16.75 -2.87
C ASN A 101 9.41 15.91 -2.18
N GLN A 102 9.20 14.68 -2.68
CA GLN A 102 8.24 13.75 -2.08
C GLN A 102 8.72 13.26 -0.72
N VAL A 103 10.02 12.93 -0.61
CA VAL A 103 10.62 12.50 0.65
C VAL A 103 10.48 13.61 1.70
N ASN A 104 10.93 14.83 1.40
CA ASN A 104 10.84 15.95 2.33
C ASN A 104 9.40 16.24 2.77
N LYS A 105 8.41 16.11 1.88
CA LYS A 105 7.00 16.30 2.27
C LYS A 105 6.55 15.32 3.38
N ILE A 106 7.12 14.12 3.41
CA ILE A 106 6.77 13.07 4.37
C ILE A 106 7.60 13.21 5.66
N ILE A 107 8.90 13.45 5.54
CA ILE A 107 9.81 13.36 6.69
C ILE A 107 10.23 14.71 7.28
N LYS A 108 10.13 15.82 6.55
CA LYS A 108 10.55 17.15 7.02
C LYS A 108 9.45 17.81 7.84
N ASP A 109 9.82 18.44 8.95
CA ASP A 109 8.94 19.34 9.70
C ASP A 109 8.81 20.72 9.06
N LYS A 110 7.71 21.42 9.36
CA LYS A 110 7.53 22.82 8.98
C LYS A 110 8.52 23.72 9.73
N ASP A 111 8.77 23.40 11.00
CA ASP A 111 9.72 24.11 11.85
C ASP A 111 11.15 23.60 11.60
N GLU A 112 12.05 24.50 11.22
CA GLU A 112 13.44 24.18 10.94
C GLU A 112 14.24 23.85 12.21
N HIS A 113 13.83 24.35 13.37
CA HIS A 113 14.44 24.02 14.66
C HIS A 113 14.00 22.67 15.22
N CYS A 114 13.01 22.01 14.62
CA CYS A 114 12.60 20.64 14.95
C CYS A 114 13.15 19.60 13.97
N ASN A 115 14.03 19.99 13.05
CA ASN A 115 14.54 19.15 11.99
C ASN A 115 16.02 18.81 12.18
N ARG A 116 16.36 17.55 11.92
CA ARG A 116 17.72 17.05 11.77
C ARG A 116 18.16 17.10 10.30
N ILE A 117 19.40 17.48 10.05
CA ILE A 117 20.01 17.48 8.71
C ILE A 117 20.54 16.08 8.41
N LEU A 118 20.15 15.51 7.26
CA LEU A 118 20.66 14.23 6.75
C LEU A 118 21.52 14.40 5.48
N SER A 119 21.20 15.43 4.68
CA SER A 119 21.98 15.83 3.51
C SER A 119 21.65 17.29 3.16
N GLN A 120 22.29 17.84 2.13
CA GLN A 120 22.00 19.20 1.63
C GLN A 120 20.52 19.41 1.31
N ASN A 121 19.86 18.37 0.78
CA ASN A 121 18.49 18.47 0.30
C ASN A 121 17.49 17.69 1.16
N VAL A 122 17.94 16.94 2.18
CA VAL A 122 17.07 16.07 2.98
C VAL A 122 17.21 16.42 4.45
N ARG A 123 16.06 16.71 5.07
CA ARG A 123 15.93 16.97 6.50
C ARG A 123 14.83 16.07 7.08
N MET A 124 14.99 15.65 8.33
CA MET A 124 14.07 14.74 9.01
C MET A 124 13.61 15.32 10.33
N SER A 125 12.30 15.34 10.58
CA SER A 125 11.73 15.80 11.83
C SER A 125 12.15 14.89 12.99
N LEU A 126 12.47 15.51 14.13
CA LEU A 126 12.76 14.82 15.37
C LEU A 126 11.49 14.24 16.03
N ASP A 127 10.30 14.65 15.60
CA ASP A 127 9.04 14.11 16.10
C ASP A 127 8.68 12.78 15.41
N THR A 128 8.95 11.68 16.11
CA THR A 128 8.67 10.32 15.65
C THR A 128 7.17 10.02 15.56
N ARG A 129 6.30 10.76 16.26
CA ARG A 129 4.84 10.58 16.16
C ARG A 129 4.33 11.07 14.81
N LYS A 130 4.95 12.12 14.29
CA LYS A 130 4.63 12.71 13.00
C LYS A 130 5.19 11.90 11.84
N THR A 131 6.48 11.54 11.90
CA THR A 131 7.15 10.80 10.82
C THR A 131 6.82 9.30 10.83
N LYS A 132 6.46 8.74 11.99
CA LYS A 132 6.31 7.29 12.24
C LYS A 132 7.59 6.50 11.93
N LEU A 133 8.73 7.18 11.90
CA LEU A 133 10.04 6.61 11.65
C LEU A 133 10.91 6.72 12.91
N ASN A 134 11.88 5.82 13.03
CA ASN A 134 12.90 5.91 14.07
C ASN A 134 13.97 6.93 13.64
N ASN A 135 14.43 7.74 14.58
CA ASN A 135 15.46 8.76 14.36
C ASN A 135 16.89 8.23 14.50
N ASN A 136 17.06 6.96 14.85
CA ASN A 136 18.37 6.31 14.90
C ASN A 136 19.02 6.31 13.52
N VAL A 137 20.29 6.74 13.44
CA VAL A 137 21.04 6.74 12.18
C VAL A 137 22.42 6.14 12.36
N LEU A 138 22.75 5.23 11.46
CA LEU A 138 24.04 4.58 11.33
C LEU A 138 24.80 5.21 10.17
N ILE A 139 25.97 5.77 10.46
CA ILE A 139 26.83 6.40 9.45
C ILE A 139 28.04 5.50 9.22
N ILE A 140 28.15 4.92 8.03
CA ILE A 140 29.28 4.08 7.63
C ILE A 140 30.13 4.84 6.62
N GLY A 141 31.44 4.80 6.79
CA GLY A 141 32.38 5.41 5.85
C GLY A 141 33.82 5.18 6.27
N GLY A 142 34.75 5.24 5.30
CA GLY A 142 36.18 5.06 5.53
C GLY A 142 36.81 6.09 6.49
N SER A 143 38.07 5.87 6.85
CA SER A 143 38.87 6.89 7.56
C SER A 143 38.99 8.13 6.68
N GLY A 144 38.83 9.33 7.24
CA GLY A 144 38.89 10.58 6.49
C GLY A 144 37.64 10.94 5.67
N ALA A 145 36.62 10.08 5.60
CA ALA A 145 35.39 10.33 4.83
C ALA A 145 34.50 11.50 5.36
N GLY A 146 34.97 12.23 6.39
CA GLY A 146 34.26 13.41 6.88
C GLY A 146 32.99 13.14 7.69
N LYS A 147 32.74 11.90 8.17
CA LYS A 147 31.56 11.53 8.98
C LYS A 147 31.24 12.55 10.09
N THR A 148 32.26 12.96 10.84
CA THR A 148 32.12 13.95 11.91
C THR A 148 31.84 15.34 11.37
N PHE A 149 32.47 15.74 10.26
CA PHE A 149 32.35 17.09 9.70
C PHE A 149 31.03 17.30 8.96
N TYR A 150 30.54 16.30 8.23
CA TYR A 150 29.36 16.41 7.38
C TYR A 150 28.05 16.07 8.09
N GLU A 151 28.05 15.15 9.05
CA GLU A 151 26.82 14.72 9.72
C GLU A 151 26.76 15.17 11.18
N VAL A 152 27.83 14.95 11.96
CA VAL A 152 27.80 15.24 13.41
C VAL A 152 27.86 16.74 13.70
N LYS A 153 28.79 17.48 13.09
CA LYS A 153 28.97 18.91 13.36
C LYS A 153 27.78 19.78 12.98
N PRO A 154 27.16 19.66 11.78
CA PRO A 154 26.07 20.53 11.39
C PRO A 154 24.84 20.33 12.30
N ASN A 155 24.53 19.08 12.66
CA ASN A 155 23.44 18.78 13.58
C ASN A 155 23.72 19.30 15.00
N LEU A 156 24.97 19.26 15.46
CA LEU A 156 25.35 19.82 16.75
C LEU A 156 25.31 21.36 16.75
N MET A 157 25.72 22.01 15.65
CA MET A 157 25.67 23.47 15.49
C MET A 157 24.24 24.00 15.31
N GLN A 158 23.34 23.19 14.73
CA GLN A 158 21.93 23.56 14.55
C GLN A 158 21.17 23.65 15.89
N MET A 159 21.63 22.94 16.92
CA MET A 159 21.00 22.85 18.26
C MET A 159 19.46 22.84 18.23
N PRO A 160 18.82 21.81 17.65
CA PRO A 160 17.36 21.72 17.60
C PRO A 160 16.71 21.81 18.99
N ASP A 161 15.60 22.54 19.11
CA ASP A 161 14.98 22.91 20.40
C ASP A 161 14.51 21.70 21.23
N LYS A 162 14.19 20.58 20.57
CA LYS A 162 13.66 19.37 21.19
C LYS A 162 14.67 18.22 21.25
N CYS A 163 15.96 18.53 21.39
CA CYS A 163 16.97 17.50 21.56
C CYS A 163 18.09 17.90 22.53
N SER A 164 18.61 16.90 23.23
CA SER A 164 19.84 17.00 24.03
C SER A 164 20.93 16.17 23.35
N PHE A 165 22.14 16.70 23.27
CA PHE A 165 23.28 16.01 22.67
C PHE A 165 24.23 15.45 23.72
N ILE A 166 24.48 14.15 23.65
CA ILE A 166 25.56 13.48 24.38
C ILE A 166 26.55 12.97 23.35
N VAL A 167 27.80 13.44 23.43
CA VAL A 167 28.83 13.15 22.42
C VAL A 167 30.02 12.49 23.09
N THR A 168 30.38 11.30 22.62
CA THR A 168 31.64 10.64 22.97
C THR A 168 32.71 11.08 21.97
N ASP A 169 33.69 11.88 22.43
CA ASP A 169 34.76 12.42 21.58
C ASP A 169 36.12 11.77 21.92
N PRO A 170 36.44 10.58 21.36
CA PRO A 170 37.63 9.83 21.72
C PRO A 170 38.95 10.49 21.31
N LYS A 171 38.93 11.45 20.38
CA LYS A 171 40.14 12.15 19.88
C LYS A 171 40.14 13.67 20.17
N GLY A 172 39.13 14.18 20.86
CA GLY A 172 39.00 15.63 21.13
C GLY A 172 38.70 16.47 19.88
N GLY A 173 38.28 15.86 18.77
CA GLY A 173 38.07 16.54 17.48
C GLY A 173 36.82 17.43 17.48
N ALA A 174 35.78 17.03 18.21
CA ALA A 174 34.59 17.86 18.41
C ALA A 174 34.92 19.02 19.37
N LYS A 175 35.62 18.76 20.48
CA LYS A 175 36.06 19.79 21.44
C LYS A 175 36.99 20.84 20.83
N ARG A 176 37.86 20.46 19.89
CA ARG A 176 38.88 21.35 19.29
C ARG A 176 38.33 22.34 18.26
N SER A 177 37.15 22.08 17.68
CA SER A 177 36.75 22.72 16.42
C SER A 177 35.49 23.60 16.46
N ILE A 178 35.21 24.26 17.61
CA ILE A 178 34.19 25.32 17.89
C ILE A 178 33.31 24.99 19.10
N VAL A 179 33.21 23.72 19.51
CA VAL A 179 32.40 23.30 20.68
C VAL A 179 33.01 23.76 22.03
N LYS A 180 34.10 24.54 22.02
CA LYS A 180 34.67 25.15 23.23
C LYS A 180 33.83 26.32 23.78
N SER A 181 32.96 26.93 22.95
CA SER A 181 32.17 28.10 23.37
C SER A 181 30.81 27.75 24.00
N TYR A 182 30.33 26.52 23.86
CA TYR A 182 29.10 26.04 24.49
C TYR A 182 29.43 24.80 25.31
N GLY A 183 29.41 24.96 26.62
CA GLY A 183 29.99 24.06 27.61
C GLY A 183 29.67 22.59 27.41
N THR A 184 30.65 21.77 27.78
CA THR A 184 30.44 20.37 28.16
C THR A 184 29.19 20.27 29.04
N ILE A 185 28.21 19.47 28.61
CA ILE A 185 26.84 19.35 29.16
C ILE A 185 25.96 20.57 28.83
N VAL A 186 25.36 20.56 27.63
CA VAL A 186 24.16 21.37 27.35
C VAL A 186 22.96 20.46 27.56
N THR A 187 22.43 20.46 28.79
CA THR A 187 21.03 20.10 29.03
C THR A 187 20.20 21.32 28.62
N ASN A 188 19.52 21.25 27.48
CA ASN A 188 18.44 22.20 27.20
C ASN A 188 17.24 21.79 28.06
N ASN A 189 16.85 22.67 28.99
CA ASN A 189 15.52 22.68 29.58
C ASN A 189 14.54 23.32 28.60
#